data_AF-A0A084JWZ4-F1
#
_entry.id   AF-A0A084JWZ4-F1
#
_cell.length_a   1.000
_cell.length_b   1.000
_cell.length_c   1.000
_cell.angle_alpha   90.00
_cell.angle_beta   90.00
_cell.angle_gamma   90.00
#
_symmetry.space_group_name_H-M   'P 1'
#
loop_
_entity.id
_entity.type
_entity.pdbx_description
1 polymer ?
#
loop_
_entity_poly.entity_id
_entity_poly.type
_entity_poly.pdbx_seq_one_letter_code
_entity_poly.pdbx_strand_id
1 'polypeptide(L)'
;MTSQNINEFIIKKAERQAILRHRKVELEQLDFDLIGSKFTRGLRTTYYFIKRILLLLLGIVLLVTGLTFFMAPDIIFDSPETKALIIDEVSKDEIKDFKTKVVQASLETNLTERKNLFDLTIDTFVNARKKMIEEEVTFAIQFLAVLIILLAISFFYISRLSRKLQKRNQLISKADTLTQNILRDYQLTIDEEEKELDLMKGMLTQNSPNSDPNKPI
;
A
#
# COMPACT_ATOMS: atom_id res chain seq x y z
N MET A 1 -19.39 -21.57 60.21
CA MET A 1 -19.16 -20.13 59.98
C MET A 1 -20.20 -19.36 60.76
N THR A 2 -19.80 -18.42 61.62
CA THR A 2 -20.71 -17.51 62.33
C THR A 2 -21.42 -16.59 61.33
N SER A 3 -22.68 -16.22 61.60
CA SER A 3 -23.53 -15.41 60.71
C SER A 3 -22.89 -14.07 60.30
N GLN A 4 -22.04 -13.50 61.17
CA GLN A 4 -21.22 -12.32 60.86
C GLN A 4 -20.17 -12.55 59.77
N ASN A 5 -19.47 -13.70 59.77
CA ASN A 5 -18.49 -14.03 58.74
C ASN A 5 -19.13 -14.22 57.36
N ILE A 6 -20.37 -14.70 57.31
CA ILE A 6 -21.11 -14.84 56.05
C ILE A 6 -21.52 -13.46 55.53
N ASN A 7 -21.93 -12.55 56.41
CA ASN A 7 -22.34 -11.20 56.04
C ASN A 7 -21.15 -10.35 55.53
N GLU A 8 -19.98 -10.44 56.18
CA GLU A 8 -18.74 -9.82 55.68
C GLU A 8 -18.32 -10.37 54.31
N PHE A 9 -18.48 -11.68 54.09
CA PHE A 9 -18.17 -12.31 52.82
C PHE A 9 -19.10 -11.85 51.69
N ILE A 10 -20.38 -11.65 51.99
CA ILE A 10 -21.39 -11.11 51.06
C ILE A 10 -21.04 -9.67 50.67
N ILE A 11 -20.70 -8.80 51.63
CA ILE A 11 -20.32 -7.40 51.36
C ILE A 11 -19.09 -7.34 50.45
N LYS A 12 -18.05 -8.13 50.78
CA LYS A 12 -16.81 -8.18 49.98
C LYS A 12 -17.04 -8.72 48.57
N LYS A 13 -17.95 -9.68 48.38
CA LYS A 13 -18.37 -10.16 47.06
C LYS A 13 -19.18 -9.10 46.29
N ALA A 14 -20.08 -8.37 46.96
CA ALA A 14 -20.84 -7.29 46.33
C ALA A 14 -19.94 -6.14 45.85
N GLU A 15 -18.92 -5.76 46.63
CA GLU A 15 -17.91 -4.77 46.21
C GLU A 15 -17.12 -5.25 44.98
N ARG A 16 -16.71 -6.52 44.97
CA ARG A 16 -16.02 -7.11 43.82
C ARG A 16 -16.89 -7.08 42.56
N GLN A 17 -18.17 -7.43 42.69
CA GLN A 17 -19.13 -7.40 41.59
C GLN A 17 -19.31 -5.98 41.03
N ALA A 18 -19.34 -4.95 41.90
CA ALA A 18 -19.41 -3.56 41.47
C ALA A 18 -18.17 -3.13 40.67
N ILE A 19 -16.97 -3.55 41.08
CA ILE A 19 -15.71 -3.29 40.37
C ILE A 19 -15.71 -3.99 39.00
N LEU A 20 -16.19 -5.24 38.92
CA LEU A 20 -16.28 -5.98 37.66
C LEU A 20 -17.27 -5.33 36.68
N ARG A 21 -18.43 -4.88 37.18
CA ARG A 21 -19.43 -4.15 36.37
C ARG A 21 -18.87 -2.83 35.84
N HIS A 22 -18.14 -2.08 36.67
CA HIS A 22 -17.48 -0.84 36.25
C HIS A 22 -16.48 -1.08 35.11
N ARG A 23 -15.59 -2.08 35.28
CA ARG A 23 -14.60 -2.45 34.25
C ARG A 23 -15.24 -2.95 32.96
N LYS A 24 -16.37 -3.66 33.06
CA LYS A 24 -17.15 -4.08 31.89
C LYS A 24 -17.65 -2.88 31.09
N VAL A 25 -18.21 -1.86 31.75
CA VAL A 25 -18.71 -0.64 31.10
C VAL A 25 -17.58 0.14 30.42
N GLU A 26 -16.40 0.25 31.06
CA GLU A 26 -15.22 0.86 30.43
C GLU A 26 -14.79 0.10 29.17
N LEU A 27 -14.80 -1.24 29.22
CA LEU A 27 -14.46 -2.09 28.06
C LEU A 27 -15.51 -2.00 26.95
N GLU A 28 -16.79 -1.88 27.28
CA GLU A 28 -17.88 -1.67 26.30
C GLU A 28 -17.76 -0.32 25.61
N GLN A 29 -17.41 0.74 26.34
CA GLN A 29 -17.14 2.06 25.74
C GLN A 29 -15.93 2.03 24.81
N LEU A 30 -14.84 1.38 25.23
CA LEU A 30 -13.67 1.14 24.39
C LEU A 30 -14.00 0.33 23.14
N ASP A 31 -14.83 -0.72 23.24
CA ASP A 31 -15.26 -1.49 22.07
C ASP A 31 -16.16 -0.65 21.16
N PHE A 32 -17.05 0.18 21.70
CA PHE A 32 -17.93 1.07 20.93
C PHE A 32 -17.15 2.11 20.12
N ASP A 33 -16.14 2.73 20.72
CA ASP A 33 -15.22 3.64 20.02
C ASP A 33 -14.43 2.92 18.90
N LEU A 34 -14.25 1.60 19.01
CA LEU A 34 -13.58 0.77 18.01
C LEU A 34 -14.54 0.15 16.97
N ILE A 35 -15.84 0.02 17.27
CA ILE A 35 -16.86 -0.70 16.47
C ILE A 35 -17.08 -0.08 15.09
N GLY A 36 -16.96 1.24 14.94
CA GLY A 36 -17.06 1.91 13.63
C GLY A 36 -16.06 1.41 12.58
N SER A 37 -15.03 0.66 13.00
CA SER A 37 -13.90 0.26 12.16
C SER A 37 -13.89 -1.22 11.73
N LYS A 38 -14.72 -2.11 12.30
CA LYS A 38 -14.51 -3.57 12.17
C LYS A 38 -14.76 -4.10 10.74
N PHE A 39 -15.94 -3.85 10.17
CA PHE A 39 -16.27 -4.29 8.80
C PHE A 39 -15.43 -3.58 7.73
N THR A 40 -15.23 -2.27 7.90
CA THR A 40 -14.40 -1.46 7.01
C THR A 40 -12.92 -1.86 7.06
N ARG A 41 -12.39 -2.34 8.20
CA ARG A 41 -11.03 -2.91 8.30
C ARG A 41 -10.86 -4.21 7.56
N GLY A 42 -11.85 -5.11 7.62
CA GLY A 42 -11.82 -6.37 6.86
C GLY A 42 -11.69 -6.11 5.37
N LEU A 43 -12.57 -5.26 4.82
CA LEU A 43 -12.51 -4.82 3.43
C LEU A 43 -11.21 -4.10 3.08
N ARG A 44 -10.72 -3.20 3.94
CA ARG A 44 -9.42 -2.53 3.73
C ARG A 44 -8.26 -3.51 3.67
N THR A 45 -8.28 -4.55 4.50
CA THR A 45 -7.21 -5.57 4.53
C THR A 45 -7.15 -6.36 3.22
N THR A 46 -8.31 -6.78 2.71
CA THR A 46 -8.42 -7.46 1.39
C THR A 46 -8.05 -6.51 0.25
N TYR A 47 -8.49 -5.25 0.32
CA TYR A 47 -8.10 -4.21 -0.65
C TYR A 47 -6.59 -4.01 -0.71
N TYR A 48 -5.91 -3.86 0.44
CA TYR A 48 -4.45 -3.70 0.48
C TYR A 48 -3.72 -4.93 -0.06
N PHE A 49 -4.28 -6.13 0.13
CA PHE A 49 -3.72 -7.37 -0.43
C PHE A 49 -3.81 -7.39 -1.96
N ILE A 50 -5.00 -7.12 -2.52
CA ILE A 50 -5.20 -7.06 -3.97
C ILE A 50 -4.35 -5.95 -4.59
N LYS A 51 -4.39 -4.75 -4.01
CA LYS A 51 -3.57 -3.60 -4.43
C LYS A 51 -2.08 -3.97 -4.46
N ARG A 52 -1.60 -4.71 -3.46
CA ARG A 52 -0.21 -5.16 -3.39
C ARG A 52 0.14 -6.09 -4.56
N ILE A 53 -0.70 -7.08 -4.86
CA ILE A 53 -0.45 -8.02 -5.97
C ILE A 53 -0.37 -7.25 -7.30
N LEU A 54 -1.31 -6.34 -7.52
CA LEU A 54 -1.38 -5.55 -8.75
C LEU A 54 -0.16 -4.64 -8.90
N LEU A 55 0.26 -3.97 -7.81
CA LEU A 55 1.47 -3.15 -7.78
C LEU A 55 2.75 -3.95 -8.00
N LEU A 56 2.84 -5.18 -7.48
CA LEU A 56 3.99 -6.06 -7.72
C LEU A 56 4.08 -6.46 -9.18
N LEU A 57 2.96 -6.90 -9.77
CA LEU A 57 2.91 -7.27 -11.18
C LEU A 57 3.30 -6.09 -12.07
N LEU A 58 2.71 -4.91 -11.83
CA LEU A 58 3.02 -3.70 -12.58
C LEU A 58 4.49 -3.30 -12.44
N GLY A 59 5.05 -3.36 -11.22
CA GLY A 59 6.46 -3.10 -10.96
C GLY A 59 7.39 -4.08 -11.68
N ILE A 60 7.05 -5.37 -11.71
CA ILE A 60 7.83 -6.39 -12.43
C ILE A 60 7.81 -6.10 -13.93
N VAL A 61 6.63 -5.85 -14.51
CA VAL A 61 6.50 -5.54 -15.94
C VAL A 61 7.31 -4.30 -16.30
N LEU A 62 7.17 -3.21 -15.54
CA LEU A 62 7.94 -1.98 -15.77
C LEU A 62 9.45 -2.21 -15.64
N LEU A 63 9.88 -2.99 -14.65
CA LEU A 63 11.30 -3.28 -14.46
C LEU A 63 11.87 -4.11 -15.63
N VAL A 64 11.14 -5.13 -16.08
CA VAL A 64 11.54 -5.93 -17.24
C VAL A 64 11.61 -5.03 -18.47
N THR A 65 10.53 -4.31 -18.80
CA THR A 65 10.49 -3.40 -19.96
C THR A 65 11.60 -2.35 -19.91
N GLY A 66 11.83 -1.72 -18.76
CA GLY A 66 12.90 -0.76 -18.58
C GLY A 66 14.29 -1.37 -18.77
N LEU A 67 14.56 -2.56 -18.25
CA LEU A 67 15.82 -3.26 -18.50
C LEU A 67 16.00 -3.62 -19.97
N THR A 68 14.94 -4.08 -20.65
CA THR A 68 15.02 -4.42 -22.07
C THR A 68 15.35 -3.20 -22.91
N PHE A 69 14.70 -2.07 -22.64
CA PHE A 69 14.94 -0.82 -23.38
C PHE A 69 16.32 -0.21 -23.08
N PHE A 70 16.82 -0.42 -21.86
CA PHE A 70 18.17 0.04 -21.50
C PHE A 70 19.26 -0.81 -22.16
N MET A 71 19.10 -2.14 -22.18
CA MET A 71 20.10 -3.06 -22.75
C MET A 71 20.04 -3.16 -24.27
N ALA A 72 18.85 -3.04 -24.86
CA ALA A 72 18.62 -3.18 -26.29
C ALA A 72 17.76 -2.02 -26.81
N PRO A 73 18.29 -0.77 -26.78
CA PRO A 73 17.59 0.40 -27.29
C PRO A 73 17.32 0.29 -28.80
N ASP A 74 18.17 -0.45 -29.52
CA ASP A 74 18.07 -0.72 -30.95
C ASP A 74 16.73 -1.37 -31.33
N ILE A 75 16.10 -2.15 -30.44
CA ILE A 75 14.79 -2.77 -30.69
C ILE A 75 13.70 -1.72 -30.93
N ILE A 76 13.78 -0.58 -30.23
CA ILE A 76 12.86 0.54 -30.43
C ILE A 76 13.29 1.37 -31.62
N PHE A 77 14.60 1.64 -31.72
CA PHE A 77 15.14 2.48 -32.78
C PHE A 77 14.98 1.88 -34.17
N ASP A 78 15.08 0.56 -34.33
CA ASP A 78 14.91 -0.16 -35.59
C ASP A 78 13.46 -0.28 -36.05
N SER A 79 12.49 0.21 -35.25
CA SER A 79 11.11 0.20 -35.67
C SER A 79 10.89 1.12 -36.89
N PRO A 80 10.13 0.68 -37.92
CA PRO A 80 9.93 1.46 -39.13
C PRO A 80 9.33 2.84 -38.87
N GLU A 81 8.48 2.93 -37.85
CA GLU A 81 7.79 4.15 -37.44
C GLU A 81 8.76 5.16 -36.82
N THR A 82 9.66 4.70 -35.93
CA THR A 82 10.62 5.59 -35.26
C THR A 82 11.70 6.10 -36.23
N LYS A 83 12.18 5.25 -37.15
CA LYS A 83 13.11 5.68 -38.20
C LYS A 83 12.50 6.67 -39.18
N ALA A 84 11.27 6.43 -39.62
CA ALA A 84 10.58 7.34 -40.53
C ALA A 84 10.32 8.71 -39.89
N LEU A 85 9.91 8.73 -38.62
CA LEU A 85 9.50 9.97 -37.95
C LEU A 85 10.70 10.82 -37.48
N ILE A 86 11.80 10.20 -37.06
CA ILE A 86 12.96 10.95 -36.51
C ILE A 86 14.04 11.16 -37.57
N ILE A 87 14.39 10.13 -38.34
CA ILE A 87 15.52 10.22 -39.28
C ILE A 87 15.07 10.87 -40.58
N ASP A 88 13.94 10.47 -41.16
CA ASP A 88 13.58 10.95 -42.50
C ASP A 88 13.11 12.42 -42.50
N GLU A 89 12.47 12.88 -41.43
CA GLU A 89 11.94 14.25 -41.33
C GLU A 89 13.03 15.28 -40.92
N VAL A 90 13.77 15.01 -39.83
CA VAL A 90 14.85 15.89 -39.36
C VAL A 90 16.03 15.91 -40.35
N SER A 91 16.37 14.76 -40.94
CA SER A 91 17.48 14.72 -41.90
C SER A 91 17.12 15.46 -43.19
N LYS A 92 15.87 15.43 -43.68
CA LYS A 92 15.53 16.10 -44.95
C LYS A 92 15.73 17.61 -44.91
N ASP A 93 15.31 18.28 -43.83
CA ASP A 93 15.41 19.72 -43.73
C ASP A 93 16.85 20.20 -43.49
N GLU A 94 17.60 19.55 -42.61
CA GLU A 94 19.00 19.90 -42.35
C GLU A 94 19.91 19.57 -43.55
N ILE A 95 19.67 18.45 -44.24
CA ILE A 95 20.43 18.07 -45.44
C ILE A 95 20.13 19.05 -46.58
N LYS A 96 18.89 19.52 -46.72
CA LYS A 96 18.53 20.52 -47.72
C LYS A 96 19.21 21.85 -47.46
N ASP A 97 19.28 22.30 -46.21
CA ASP A 97 20.00 23.53 -45.84
C ASP A 97 21.51 23.41 -46.07
N PHE A 98 22.12 22.30 -45.64
CA PHE A 98 23.54 22.03 -45.87
C PHE A 98 23.86 21.96 -47.37
N LYS A 99 23.06 21.23 -48.15
CA LYS A 99 23.23 21.15 -49.62
C LYS A 99 23.12 22.53 -50.26
N THR A 100 22.20 23.38 -49.80
CA THR A 100 22.06 24.75 -50.31
C THR A 100 23.30 25.60 -50.02
N LYS A 101 23.83 25.51 -48.78
CA LYS A 101 25.06 26.22 -48.38
C LYS A 101 26.31 25.74 -49.12
N VAL A 102 26.47 24.43 -49.31
CA VAL A 102 27.61 23.88 -50.05
C VAL A 102 27.50 24.21 -51.55
N VAL A 103 26.30 24.17 -52.13
CA VAL A 103 26.08 24.62 -53.52
C VAL A 103 26.45 26.09 -53.68
N GLN A 104 26.02 26.96 -52.77
CA GLN A 104 26.39 28.39 -52.79
C GLN A 104 27.90 28.59 -52.69
N ALA A 105 28.58 27.92 -51.76
CA ALA A 105 30.04 27.98 -51.63
C ALA A 105 30.79 27.43 -52.86
N SER A 106 30.23 26.41 -53.53
CA SER A 106 30.79 25.82 -54.76
C SER A 106 30.53 26.65 -56.02
N LEU A 107 29.51 27.51 -56.01
CA LEU A 107 29.26 28.49 -57.07
C LEU A 107 30.20 29.69 -56.95
N GLU A 108 30.59 30.05 -55.73
CA GLU A 108 31.58 31.10 -55.45
C GLU A 108 33.01 30.68 -55.80
N THR A 109 33.30 29.38 -55.78
CA THR A 109 34.61 28.81 -56.12
C THR A 109 34.45 27.88 -57.32
N ASN A 110 34.72 28.35 -58.55
CA ASN A 110 34.61 27.60 -59.82
C ASN A 110 35.14 26.14 -59.74
N LEU A 111 34.32 25.21 -59.28
CA LEU A 111 34.71 23.83 -58.94
C LEU A 111 33.84 22.83 -59.70
N THR A 112 33.71 23.04 -61.01
CA THR A 112 33.04 22.11 -61.92
C THR A 112 33.77 20.75 -62.02
N GLU A 113 35.08 20.70 -61.69
CA GLU A 113 35.89 19.47 -61.73
C GLU A 113 35.77 18.59 -60.47
N ARG A 114 35.10 19.05 -59.40
CA ARG A 114 35.05 18.33 -58.11
C ARG A 114 33.69 17.76 -57.77
N LYS A 115 32.83 17.52 -58.76
CA LYS A 115 31.49 16.93 -58.54
C LYS A 115 31.52 15.64 -57.70
N ASN A 116 32.51 14.78 -57.93
CA ASN A 116 32.71 13.56 -57.13
C ASN A 116 33.12 13.85 -55.67
N LEU A 117 33.90 14.90 -55.42
CA LEU A 117 34.28 15.32 -54.06
C LEU A 117 33.13 16.05 -53.36
N PHE A 118 32.29 16.76 -54.12
CA PHE A 118 31.06 17.39 -53.62
C PHE A 118 30.05 16.33 -53.16
N ASP A 119 29.77 15.34 -54.01
CA ASP A 119 28.87 14.24 -53.67
C ASP A 119 29.43 13.43 -52.48
N LEU A 120 30.74 13.16 -52.45
CA LEU A 120 31.39 12.52 -51.31
C LEU A 120 31.27 13.35 -50.02
N THR A 121 31.44 14.67 -50.08
CA THR A 121 31.34 15.55 -48.89
C THR A 121 29.91 15.57 -48.34
N ILE A 122 28.91 15.61 -49.23
CA ILE A 122 27.50 15.53 -48.84
C ILE A 122 27.21 14.16 -48.21
N ASP A 123 27.60 13.06 -48.85
CA ASP A 123 27.34 11.71 -48.32
C ASP A 123 28.02 11.48 -46.98
N THR A 124 29.25 12.00 -46.80
CA THR A 124 29.96 11.90 -45.52
C THR A 124 29.26 12.71 -44.43
N PHE A 125 28.77 13.92 -44.75
CA PHE A 125 27.99 14.75 -43.83
C PHE A 125 26.66 14.11 -43.45
N VAL A 126 25.92 13.58 -44.44
CA VAL A 126 24.65 12.89 -44.25
C VAL A 126 24.83 11.68 -43.33
N ASN A 127 25.84 10.86 -43.59
CA ASN A 127 26.12 9.67 -42.77
C ASN A 127 26.57 10.04 -41.36
N ALA A 128 27.42 11.07 -41.22
CA ALA A 128 27.83 11.56 -39.90
C ALA A 128 26.65 12.10 -39.09
N ARG A 129 25.73 12.86 -39.71
CA ARG A 129 24.53 13.38 -39.04
C ARG A 129 23.54 12.28 -38.70
N LYS A 130 23.28 11.33 -39.60
CA LYS A 130 22.43 10.17 -39.31
C LYS A 130 22.94 9.39 -38.09
N LYS A 131 24.26 9.14 -38.04
CA LYS A 131 24.88 8.48 -36.89
C LYS A 131 24.76 9.29 -35.60
N MET A 132 24.92 10.61 -35.67
CA MET A 132 24.74 11.48 -34.50
C MET A 132 23.30 11.47 -33.98
N ILE A 133 22.30 11.51 -34.88
CA ILE A 133 20.88 11.41 -34.52
C ILE A 133 20.58 10.03 -33.90
N GLU A 134 21.13 8.96 -34.47
CA GLU A 134 21.00 7.60 -33.94
C GLU A 134 21.56 7.48 -32.52
N GLU A 135 22.74 8.05 -32.26
CA GLU A 135 23.34 8.09 -30.92
C GLU A 135 22.49 8.91 -29.94
N GLU A 136 21.95 10.07 -30.36
CA GLU A 136 21.11 10.93 -29.52
C GLU A 136 19.77 10.27 -29.16
N VAL A 137 19.13 9.62 -30.12
CA VAL A 137 17.87 8.88 -29.90
C VAL A 137 18.10 7.68 -29.00
N THR A 138 19.19 6.93 -29.23
CA THR A 138 19.58 5.79 -28.39
C THR A 138 19.80 6.24 -26.95
N PHE A 139 20.50 7.36 -26.75
CA PHE A 139 20.68 7.96 -25.43
C PHE A 139 19.35 8.37 -24.79
N ALA A 140 18.45 8.99 -25.55
CA ALA A 140 17.12 9.38 -25.05
C ALA A 140 16.28 8.15 -24.63
N ILE A 141 16.33 7.06 -25.40
CA ILE A 141 15.66 5.79 -25.06
C ILE A 141 16.23 5.21 -23.76
N GLN A 142 17.55 5.16 -23.62
CA GLN A 142 18.21 4.68 -22.39
C GLN A 142 17.86 5.56 -21.18
N PHE A 143 17.83 6.88 -21.34
CA PHE A 143 17.42 7.80 -20.29
C PHE A 143 15.97 7.56 -19.85
N LEU A 144 15.04 7.40 -20.80
CA LEU A 144 13.65 7.05 -20.53
C LEU A 144 13.56 5.69 -19.80
N ALA A 145 14.36 4.72 -20.22
CA ALA A 145 14.41 3.40 -19.59
C ALA A 145 14.82 3.48 -18.11
N VAL A 146 15.79 4.34 -17.76
CA VAL A 146 16.18 4.60 -16.37
C VAL A 146 15.02 5.20 -15.56
N LEU A 147 14.25 6.13 -16.14
CA LEU A 147 13.07 6.70 -15.50
C LEU A 147 11.99 5.63 -15.24
N ILE A 148 11.76 4.73 -16.20
CA ILE A 148 10.84 3.60 -16.06
C ILE A 148 11.28 2.67 -14.92
N ILE A 149 12.58 2.39 -14.80
CA ILE A 149 13.14 1.57 -13.72
C ILE A 149 12.93 2.26 -12.36
N LEU A 150 13.15 3.58 -12.26
CA LEU A 150 12.88 4.34 -11.04
C LEU A 150 11.40 4.30 -10.65
N LEU A 151 10.50 4.36 -11.63
CA LEU A 151 9.06 4.21 -11.41
C LEU A 151 8.72 2.81 -10.89
N ALA A 152 9.34 1.75 -11.45
CA ALA A 152 9.17 0.38 -10.97
C ALA A 152 9.61 0.22 -9.50
N ILE A 153 10.76 0.79 -9.13
CA ILE A 153 11.24 0.82 -7.74
C ILE A 153 10.21 1.50 -6.82
N SER A 154 9.62 2.60 -7.27
CA SER A 154 8.58 3.32 -6.53
C SER A 154 7.35 2.43 -6.29
N PHE A 155 6.92 1.65 -7.28
CA PHE A 155 5.82 0.70 -7.10
C PHE A 155 6.16 -0.44 -6.12
N PHE A 156 7.38 -0.97 -6.14
CA PHE A 156 7.83 -1.94 -5.14
C PHE A 156 7.84 -1.35 -3.72
N TYR A 157 8.21 -0.09 -3.58
CA TYR A 157 8.15 0.61 -2.30
C TYR A 157 6.71 0.75 -1.78
N ILE A 158 5.77 1.17 -2.62
CA ILE A 158 4.34 1.28 -2.26
C ILE A 158 3.76 -0.10 -1.91
N SER A 159 4.16 -1.14 -2.62
CA SER A 159 3.79 -2.53 -2.32
C SER A 159 4.28 -2.97 -0.93
N ARG A 160 5.52 -2.62 -0.57
CA ARG A 160 6.07 -2.86 0.78
C ARG A 160 5.26 -2.13 1.85
N LEU A 161 4.91 -0.87 1.62
CA LEU A 161 4.07 -0.08 2.53
C LEU A 161 2.69 -0.72 2.73
N SER A 162 2.07 -1.19 1.64
CA SER A 162 0.77 -1.87 1.67
C SER A 162 0.81 -3.15 2.53
N ARG A 163 1.91 -3.91 2.49
CA ARG A 163 2.12 -5.07 3.38
C ARG A 163 2.18 -4.65 4.86
N LYS A 164 2.82 -3.52 5.18
CA LYS A 164 2.92 -3.00 6.56
C LYS A 164 1.54 -2.60 7.08
N LEU A 165 0.73 -1.93 6.27
CA LEU A 165 -0.65 -1.55 6.60
C LEU A 165 -1.55 -2.78 6.79
N GLN A 166 -1.43 -3.78 5.91
CA GLN A 166 -2.17 -5.04 6.04
C GLN A 166 -1.87 -5.73 7.38
N LYS A 167 -0.58 -5.85 7.76
CA LYS A 167 -0.19 -6.44 9.05
C LYS A 167 -0.76 -5.67 10.24
N ARG A 168 -0.73 -4.33 10.20
CA ARG A 168 -1.31 -3.49 11.25
C ARG A 168 -2.81 -3.73 11.39
N ASN A 169 -3.55 -3.77 10.29
CA ASN A 169 -4.99 -4.05 10.34
C ASN A 169 -5.29 -5.45 10.89
N GLN A 170 -4.50 -6.46 10.54
CA GLN A 170 -4.65 -7.81 11.09
C GLN A 170 -4.40 -7.86 12.60
N LEU A 171 -3.38 -7.17 13.10
CA LEU A 171 -3.10 -7.10 14.54
C LEU A 171 -4.23 -6.42 15.30
N ILE A 172 -4.77 -5.34 14.75
CA ILE A 172 -5.89 -4.65 15.41
C ILE A 172 -7.14 -5.53 15.40
N SER A 173 -7.42 -6.23 14.30
CA SER A 173 -8.53 -7.19 14.26
C SER A 173 -8.38 -8.30 15.31
N LYS A 174 -7.15 -8.78 15.59
CA LYS A 174 -6.90 -9.76 16.66
C LYS A 174 -7.13 -9.17 18.05
N ALA A 175 -6.70 -7.93 18.27
CA ALA A 175 -6.98 -7.21 19.52
C ALA A 175 -8.49 -7.06 19.73
N ASP A 176 -9.24 -6.68 18.69
CA ASP A 176 -10.70 -6.55 18.76
C ASP A 176 -11.36 -7.88 19.16
N THR A 177 -10.92 -9.01 18.59
CA THR A 177 -11.45 -10.34 18.98
C THR A 177 -11.10 -10.72 20.41
N LEU A 178 -9.90 -10.34 20.89
CA LEU A 178 -9.48 -10.62 22.25
C LEU A 178 -10.31 -9.80 23.25
N THR A 179 -10.56 -8.52 22.97
CA THR A 179 -11.42 -7.66 23.79
C THR A 179 -12.83 -8.24 23.90
N GLN A 180 -13.41 -8.74 22.80
CA GLN A 180 -14.73 -9.36 22.82
C GLN A 180 -14.78 -10.63 23.68
N ASN A 181 -13.74 -11.47 23.61
CA ASN A 181 -13.66 -12.67 24.47
C ASN A 181 -13.56 -12.28 25.94
N ILE A 182 -12.70 -11.31 26.28
CA ILE A 182 -12.57 -10.80 27.65
C ILE A 182 -13.91 -10.25 28.15
N LEU A 183 -14.63 -9.50 27.32
CA LEU A 183 -15.92 -8.92 27.67
C LEU A 183 -16.98 -10.01 27.94
N ARG A 184 -16.97 -11.08 27.14
CA ARG A 184 -17.81 -12.27 27.34
C ARG A 184 -17.46 -13.00 28.63
N ASP A 185 -16.18 -13.18 28.94
CA ASP A 185 -15.72 -13.85 30.16
C ASP A 185 -16.10 -13.04 31.41
N TYR A 186 -15.99 -11.71 31.36
CA TYR A 186 -16.49 -10.83 32.41
C TYR A 186 -18.00 -10.98 32.61
N GLN A 187 -18.76 -11.08 31.54
CA GLN A 187 -20.21 -11.22 31.58
C GLN A 187 -20.61 -12.56 32.25
N LEU A 188 -19.96 -13.66 31.87
CA LEU A 188 -20.13 -14.95 32.52
C LEU A 188 -19.76 -14.92 34.00
N THR A 189 -18.64 -14.29 34.35
CA THR A 189 -18.19 -14.18 35.75
C THR A 189 -19.19 -13.38 36.60
N ILE A 190 -19.73 -12.29 36.05
CA ILE A 190 -20.73 -11.47 36.75
C ILE A 190 -22.01 -12.27 36.97
N ASP A 191 -22.48 -13.02 35.97
CA ASP A 191 -23.68 -13.86 36.06
C ASP A 191 -23.51 -15.00 37.07
N GLU A 192 -22.32 -15.61 37.14
CA GLU A 192 -21.97 -16.62 38.14
C GLU A 192 -21.91 -16.04 39.56
N GLU A 193 -21.23 -14.90 39.75
CA GLU A 193 -21.17 -14.23 41.05
C GLU A 193 -22.56 -13.78 41.54
N GLU A 194 -23.46 -13.36 40.63
CA GLU A 194 -24.85 -13.00 40.95
C GLU A 194 -25.65 -14.21 41.44
N LYS A 195 -25.56 -15.35 40.74
CA LYS A 195 -26.21 -16.60 41.16
C LYS A 195 -25.70 -17.09 42.52
N GLU A 196 -24.39 -17.01 42.76
CA GLU A 196 -23.81 -17.38 44.05
C GLU A 196 -24.27 -16.45 45.19
N LEU A 197 -24.34 -15.14 44.94
CA LEU A 197 -24.83 -14.17 45.91
C LEU A 197 -26.30 -14.40 46.27
N ASP A 198 -27.14 -14.72 45.29
CA ASP A 198 -28.56 -15.04 45.52
C ASP A 198 -28.73 -16.32 46.33
N LEU A 199 -27.91 -17.35 46.04
CA LEU A 199 -27.85 -18.59 46.82
C LEU A 199 -27.45 -18.31 48.28
N MET A 200 -26.41 -17.52 48.50
CA MET A 200 -25.94 -17.16 49.84
C MET A 200 -26.95 -16.33 50.62
N LYS A 201 -27.62 -15.37 49.98
CA LYS A 201 -28.71 -14.60 50.60
C LYS A 201 -29.88 -15.51 51.00
N GLY A 202 -30.27 -16.46 50.13
CA GLY A 202 -31.31 -17.45 50.41
C GLY A 202 -30.97 -18.38 51.58
N MET A 203 -29.71 -18.79 51.71
CA MET A 203 -29.23 -19.57 52.86
C MET A 203 -29.25 -18.77 54.17
N LEU A 204 -29.06 -17.45 54.10
CA LEU A 204 -29.06 -16.57 55.27
C LEU A 204 -30.48 -16.30 55.78
N THR A 205 -31.46 -16.16 54.88
CA THR A 205 -32.89 -16.07 55.24
C THR A 205 -33.45 -17.39 55.78
N GLN A 206 -33.00 -18.55 55.31
CA GLN A 206 -33.40 -19.84 55.89
C GLN A 206 -32.76 -20.16 57.24
N ASN A 207 -31.54 -19.67 57.51
CA ASN A 207 -30.81 -19.95 58.75
C ASN A 207 -30.98 -18.86 59.84
N SER A 208 -31.82 -17.85 59.61
CA SER A 208 -32.12 -16.84 60.63
C SER A 208 -33.09 -17.44 61.67
N PRO A 209 -32.68 -17.67 62.93
CA PRO A 209 -33.59 -18.17 63.96
C PRO A 209 -34.52 -17.03 64.40
N ASN A 210 -35.83 -17.31 64.44
CA ASN A 210 -36.92 -16.45 64.91
C ASN A 210 -37.27 -15.20 64.06
N SER A 211 -38.23 -15.38 63.14
CA SER A 211 -39.40 -14.50 63.13
C SER A 211 -40.52 -15.19 63.91
N ASP A 212 -40.60 -14.86 65.19
CA ASP A 212 -41.62 -15.27 66.15
C ASP A 212 -43.04 -14.97 65.61
N PRO A 213 -43.95 -15.96 65.52
CA PRO A 213 -45.32 -15.74 65.03
C PRO A 213 -46.22 -14.99 66.02
N ASN A 214 -45.74 -14.56 67.20
CA ASN A 214 -46.56 -13.93 68.25
C ASN A 214 -46.11 -12.51 68.65
N LYS A 215 -46.09 -11.56 67.73
CA LYS A 215 -46.07 -10.13 68.08
C LYS A 215 -47.30 -9.42 67.52
N PRO A 216 -48.25 -8.95 68.37
CA PRO A 216 -49.44 -8.27 67.89
C PRO A 216 -49.12 -6.81 67.50
N ILE A 217 -49.91 -6.36 66.53
CA ILE A 217 -50.12 -5.03 65.91
C ILE A 217 -49.40 -3.85 66.59
#